data_AF-A0A660KZP5-F1
#
_entry.id   AF-A0A660KZP5-F1
#
_cell.length_a   1.000
_cell.length_b   1.000
_cell.length_c   1.000
_cell.angle_alpha   90.00
_cell.angle_beta   90.00
_cell.angle_gamma   90.00
#
_symmetry.space_group_name_H-M   'P 1'
#
loop_
_entity.id
_entity.type
_entity.pdbx_description
1 polymer ?
#
loop_
_entity_poly.entity_id
_entity_poly.type
_entity_poly.pdbx_seq_one_letter_code
_entity_poly.pdbx_strand_id
1 'polypeptide(L)'
;MLQLTASLPNATPAHTLLLLYRARALKGLGLLEAAKKTLTLALRRKKDRPSELMKALQYERALLYEDLGNPRQSRKELEKLYAEDPDYADVAARLGLQKHGD
;
A
#
# COMPACT_ATOMS: atom_id res chain seq x y z
N MET A 1 -13.79 1.71 16.76
CA MET A 1 -13.49 1.11 15.44
C MET A 1 -12.20 0.26 15.42
N LEU A 2 -11.11 0.66 16.08
CA LEU A 2 -9.80 -0.05 16.04
C LEU A 2 -9.76 -1.42 16.76
N GLN A 3 -10.62 -1.68 17.74
CA GLN A 3 -10.69 -2.99 18.43
C GLN A 3 -11.25 -4.11 17.55
N LEU A 4 -12.25 -3.82 16.70
CA LEU A 4 -12.90 -4.81 15.83
C LEU A 4 -11.96 -5.41 14.77
N THR A 5 -10.85 -4.73 14.48
CA THR A 5 -9.96 -5.09 13.37
C THR A 5 -8.61 -5.68 13.82
N ALA A 6 -8.42 -5.90 15.13
CA ALA A 6 -7.16 -6.36 15.71
C ALA A 6 -6.81 -7.84 15.38
N SER A 7 -7.81 -8.66 15.09
CA SER A 7 -7.66 -10.10 14.77
C SER A 7 -8.32 -10.50 13.46
N LEU A 8 -8.53 -9.56 12.53
CA LEU A 8 -9.24 -9.87 11.29
C LEU A 8 -8.49 -10.93 10.47
N PRO A 9 -9.15 -12.05 10.14
CA PRO A 9 -8.59 -13.00 9.21
C PRO A 9 -8.55 -12.34 7.82
N ASN A 10 -7.43 -12.42 7.09
CA ASN A 10 -7.37 -11.96 5.70
C ASN A 10 -7.97 -12.99 4.72
N ALA A 11 -9.21 -13.43 4.99
CA ALA A 11 -9.86 -14.55 4.31
C ALA A 11 -10.60 -14.14 3.03
N THR A 12 -11.28 -12.98 3.04
CA THR A 12 -12.10 -12.49 1.92
C THR A 12 -11.52 -11.20 1.32
N PRO A 13 -11.91 -10.81 0.09
CA PRO A 13 -11.54 -9.51 -0.48
C PRO A 13 -12.00 -8.34 0.39
N ALA A 14 -13.19 -8.44 1.01
CA ALA A 14 -13.70 -7.43 1.93
C ALA A 14 -12.80 -7.25 3.17
N HIS A 15 -12.26 -8.34 3.73
CA HIS A 15 -11.29 -8.24 4.82
C HIS A 15 -9.99 -7.57 4.38
N THR A 16 -9.51 -7.86 3.18
CA THR A 16 -8.33 -7.20 2.60
C THR A 16 -8.55 -5.70 2.44
N LEU A 17 -9.72 -5.29 1.93
CA LEU A 17 -10.10 -3.88 1.81
C LEU A 17 -10.19 -3.19 3.18
N LEU A 18 -10.78 -3.87 4.18
CA LEU A 18 -10.85 -3.34 5.55
C LEU A 18 -9.46 -3.16 6.17
N LEU A 19 -8.52 -4.07 5.89
CA LEU A 19 -7.12 -3.92 6.31
C LEU A 19 -6.42 -2.73 5.62
N LEU A 20 -6.71 -2.46 4.34
CA LEU A 20 -6.22 -1.26 3.65
C LEU A 20 -6.70 0.02 4.37
N TYR A 21 -8.00 0.12 4.66
CA TYR A 21 -8.54 1.28 5.38
C TYR A 21 -7.98 1.40 6.80
N ARG A 22 -7.82 0.29 7.52
CA ARG A 22 -7.16 0.28 8.84
C ARG A 22 -5.73 0.80 8.74
N ALA A 23 -4.95 0.37 7.74
CA ALA A 23 -3.59 0.83 7.56
C ALA A 23 -3.51 2.35 7.30
N ARG A 24 -4.38 2.88 6.43
CA ARG A 24 -4.50 4.33 6.17
C ARG A 24 -4.82 5.12 7.43
N ALA A 25 -5.78 4.64 8.22
CA ALA A 25 -6.14 5.27 9.48
C ALA A 25 -4.98 5.27 10.49
N LEU A 26 -4.28 4.13 10.64
CA LEU A 26 -3.10 4.03 11.50
C LEU A 26 -1.97 4.97 11.05
N LYS A 27 -1.74 5.08 9.74
CA LYS A 27 -0.77 6.00 9.15
C LYS A 27 -1.11 7.46 9.47
N GLY A 28 -2.37 7.86 9.27
CA GLY A 28 -2.86 9.21 9.59
C GLY A 28 -2.76 9.57 11.09
N LEU A 29 -2.73 8.56 11.97
CA LEU A 29 -2.49 8.73 13.41
C LEU A 29 -1.00 8.71 13.80
N GLY A 30 -0.08 8.64 12.83
CA GLY A 30 1.37 8.52 13.09
C GLY A 30 1.81 7.15 13.60
N LEU A 31 0.91 6.15 13.63
CA LEU A 31 1.21 4.79 14.10
C LEU A 31 1.83 3.94 12.97
N LEU A 32 2.96 4.41 12.44
CA LEU A 32 3.54 3.90 11.19
C LEU A 32 3.92 2.41 11.24
N GLU A 33 4.50 1.93 12.34
CA GLU A 33 4.82 0.50 12.50
C GLU A 33 3.56 -0.39 12.57
N ALA A 34 2.46 0.12 13.14
CA ALA A 34 1.19 -0.60 13.15
C ALA A 34 0.56 -0.64 11.74
N ALA A 35 0.64 0.47 11.00
CA ALA A 35 0.24 0.51 9.59
C ALA A 35 1.04 -0.49 8.74
N LYS A 36 2.36 -0.56 8.95
CA LYS A 36 3.26 -1.48 8.24
C LYS A 36 2.90 -2.94 8.46
N LYS A 37 2.66 -3.32 9.73
CA LYS A 37 2.21 -4.68 10.09
C LYS A 37 0.86 -5.00 9.43
N THR A 38 -0.06 -4.03 9.41
CA THR A 38 -1.38 -4.18 8.78
C THR A 38 -1.27 -4.39 7.27
N LEU A 39 -0.49 -3.58 6.56
CA LEU A 39 -0.26 -3.74 5.11
C LEU A 39 0.47 -5.06 4.79
N THR A 40 1.43 -5.46 5.63
CA THR A 40 2.11 -6.75 5.48
C THR A 40 1.13 -7.91 5.59
N LEU A 41 0.18 -7.87 6.54
CA LEU A 41 -0.87 -8.87 6.68
C LEU A 41 -1.81 -8.89 5.45
N ALA A 42 -2.21 -7.70 4.97
CA ALA A 42 -3.09 -7.57 3.81
C ALA A 42 -2.47 -8.15 2.54
N LEU A 43 -1.18 -7.89 2.30
CA LEU A 43 -0.44 -8.32 1.10
C LEU A 43 -0.07 -9.81 1.08
N ARG A 44 -0.22 -10.55 2.19
CA ARG A 44 0.10 -11.99 2.25
C ARG A 44 -0.83 -12.87 1.41
N ARG A 45 -2.08 -12.46 1.20
CA ARG A 45 -3.07 -13.21 0.42
C ARG A 45 -3.32 -12.50 -0.91
N LYS A 46 -2.93 -13.16 -2.00
CA LYS A 46 -3.14 -12.67 -3.38
C LYS A 46 -4.26 -13.41 -4.12
N LYS A 47 -4.48 -14.69 -3.79
CA LYS A 47 -5.49 -15.53 -4.45
C LYS A 47 -6.88 -14.90 -4.29
N ASP A 48 -7.63 -14.84 -5.40
CA ASP A 48 -8.99 -14.32 -5.46
C ASP A 48 -9.11 -12.88 -4.95
N ARG A 49 -8.06 -12.06 -5.14
CA ARG A 49 -8.09 -10.62 -4.82
C ARG A 49 -8.17 -9.79 -6.10
N PRO A 50 -9.03 -8.75 -6.14
CA PRO A 50 -9.04 -7.82 -7.25
C PRO A 50 -7.65 -7.21 -7.44
N SER A 51 -7.18 -7.14 -8.69
CA SER A 51 -5.88 -6.53 -9.04
C SER A 51 -5.77 -5.11 -8.50
N GLU A 52 -6.82 -4.30 -8.68
CA GLU A 52 -6.87 -2.92 -8.17
C GLU A 52 -6.66 -2.83 -6.66
N LEU A 53 -7.19 -3.79 -5.89
CA LEU A 53 -6.99 -3.82 -4.44
C LEU A 53 -5.53 -4.14 -4.08
N MET A 54 -4.89 -5.02 -4.85
CA MET A 54 -3.47 -5.36 -4.65
C MET A 54 -2.56 -4.18 -5.00
N LYS A 55 -2.84 -3.48 -6.10
CA LYS A 55 -2.15 -2.24 -6.49
C LYS A 55 -2.33 -1.14 -5.43
N ALA A 56 -3.54 -0.96 -4.90
CA ALA A 56 -3.81 0.00 -3.84
C ALA A 56 -3.04 -0.29 -2.55
N LEU A 57 -2.94 -1.55 -2.14
CA LEU A 57 -2.13 -1.95 -0.98
C LEU A 57 -0.64 -1.72 -1.20
N GLN A 58 -0.16 -1.97 -2.40
CA GLN A 58 1.25 -1.79 -2.76
C GLN A 58 1.62 -0.31 -2.81
N TYR A 59 0.77 0.51 -3.41
CA TYR A 59 0.90 1.96 -3.41
C TYR A 59 0.88 2.53 -1.99
N GLU A 60 -0.07 2.12 -1.15
CA GLU A 60 -0.12 2.58 0.24
C GLU A 60 1.15 2.19 1.03
N ARG A 61 1.73 1.02 0.73
CA ARG A 61 2.99 0.58 1.35
C ARG A 61 4.19 1.39 0.87
N ALA A 62 4.20 1.85 -0.38
CA ALA A 62 5.21 2.77 -0.87
C ALA A 62 5.17 4.09 -0.09
N LEU A 63 3.99 4.72 0.01
CA LEU A 63 3.80 5.95 0.77
C LEU A 63 4.20 5.78 2.25
N LEU A 64 3.82 4.65 2.86
CA LEU A 64 4.22 4.38 4.23
C LEU A 64 5.74 4.32 4.42
N TYR A 65 6.49 3.79 3.44
CA TYR A 65 7.95 3.78 3.51
C TYR A 65 8.56 5.16 3.32
N GLU A 66 7.91 6.07 2.59
CA GLU A 66 8.30 7.49 2.56
C GLU A 66 8.14 8.11 3.94
N ASP A 67 6.97 7.92 4.58
CA ASP A 67 6.67 8.44 5.93
C ASP A 67 7.64 7.87 6.99
N LEU A 68 8.12 6.64 6.80
CA LEU A 68 9.13 6.00 7.65
C LEU A 68 10.57 6.46 7.38
N GLY A 69 10.81 7.37 6.41
CA GLY A 69 12.15 7.79 6.02
C GLY A 69 12.97 6.70 5.34
N ASN A 70 12.30 5.73 4.68
CA ASN A 70 12.94 4.60 4.01
C ASN A 70 12.75 4.68 2.47
N PRO A 71 13.45 5.60 1.79
CA PRO A 71 13.25 5.86 0.36
C PRO A 71 13.59 4.65 -0.52
N ARG A 72 14.56 3.82 -0.09
CA ARG A 72 14.93 2.60 -0.81
C ARG A 72 13.78 1.59 -0.88
N GLN A 73 13.05 1.41 0.23
CA GLN A 73 11.90 0.49 0.24
C GLN A 73 10.69 1.11 -0.45
N SER A 74 10.46 2.43 -0.31
CA SER A 74 9.41 3.10 -1.09
C SER A 74 9.63 2.91 -2.59
N ARG A 75 10.83 3.24 -3.09
CA ARG A 75 11.18 3.09 -4.50
C ARG A 75 10.98 1.66 -5.00
N LYS A 76 11.39 0.65 -4.22
CA LYS A 76 11.19 -0.76 -4.58
C LYS A 76 9.70 -1.13 -4.74
N GLU A 77 8.82 -0.55 -3.93
CA GLU A 77 7.38 -0.80 -4.02
C GLU A 77 6.77 -0.10 -5.24
N LEU A 78 7.20 1.13 -5.52
CA LEU A 78 6.81 1.91 -6.69
C LEU A 78 7.27 1.28 -8.01
N GLU A 79 8.54 0.83 -8.11
CA GLU A 79 9.07 0.19 -9.34
C GLU A 79 8.30 -1.07 -9.71
N LYS A 80 7.95 -1.89 -8.71
CA LYS A 80 7.11 -3.07 -8.93
C LYS A 80 5.71 -2.70 -9.41
N LEU A 81 5.12 -1.64 -8.85
CA LEU A 81 3.78 -1.18 -9.23
C LEU A 81 3.80 -0.59 -10.63
N TYR A 82 4.82 0.20 -10.97
CA TYR A 82 5.04 0.74 -12.30
C TYR A 82 5.21 -0.35 -13.36
N ALA A 83 5.93 -1.43 -13.03
CA ALA A 83 6.08 -2.57 -13.94
C ALA A 83 4.75 -3.31 -14.22
N GLU A 84 3.78 -3.23 -13.30
CA GLU A 84 2.45 -3.82 -13.45
C GLU A 84 1.47 -2.86 -14.13
N ASP A 85 1.49 -1.59 -13.75
CA ASP A 85 0.59 -0.52 -14.20
C ASP A 85 1.33 0.83 -14.19
N PRO A 86 1.94 1.24 -15.32
CA PRO A 86 2.69 2.48 -15.44
C PRO A 86 1.88 3.75 -15.18
N ASP A 87 0.57 3.69 -15.41
CA ASP A 87 -0.36 4.82 -15.31
C ASP A 87 -1.04 4.88 -13.92
N TYR A 88 -0.65 4.01 -12.99
CA TYR A 88 -1.25 3.95 -11.67
C TYR A 88 -0.94 5.21 -10.85
N ALA A 89 -1.96 6.02 -10.58
CA ALA A 89 -1.89 7.22 -9.74
C ALA A 89 -0.74 8.17 -10.15
N ASP A 90 0.14 8.52 -9.22
CA ASP A 90 1.32 9.38 -9.45
C ASP A 90 2.63 8.58 -9.44
N VAL A 91 2.58 7.25 -9.62
CA VAL A 91 3.76 6.36 -9.49
C VAL A 91 4.88 6.77 -10.45
N ALA A 92 4.56 7.06 -11.71
CA ALA A 92 5.55 7.54 -12.69
C ALA A 92 6.22 8.84 -12.23
N ALA A 93 5.45 9.77 -11.66
CA ALA A 93 5.96 11.03 -11.11
C ALA A 93 6.91 10.79 -9.93
N ARG A 94 6.50 9.94 -8.98
CA ARG A 94 7.29 9.57 -7.81
C ARG A 94 8.59 8.85 -8.15
N LEU A 95 8.62 8.13 -9.28
CA LEU A 95 9.83 7.49 -9.79
C LEU A 95 10.73 8.44 -10.59
N GLY A 96 10.28 9.66 -10.88
CA GLY A 96 11.01 10.64 -11.71
C GLY A 96 10.98 10.29 -13.20
N LEU A 97 9.94 9.59 -13.67
CA LEU A 97 9.81 9.10 -15.05
C LEU A 97 8.89 9.97 -15.93
N GLN A 98 8.22 10.96 -15.36
CA GLN A 98 7.45 11.92 -16.15
C GLN A 98 8.39 12.78 -16.98
N LYS A 99 8.26 12.72 -18.30
CA LYS A 99 8.95 13.64 -19.21
C LYS A 99 8.53 15.06 -18.83
N HIS A 100 9.50 15.91 -18.52
CA HIS A 100 9.28 17.35 -18.64
C HIS A 100 8.92 17.61 -20.09
N GLY A 101 7.74 18.17 -20.35
CA GLY A 101 7.44 18.72 -21.66
C GLY A 101 8.43 19.84 -21.95
N ASP A 102 9.00 19.80 -23.15
CA ASP A 102 9.82 20.87 -23.74
C ASP A 102 9.08 22.21 -23.79
#